data_AF-A0A1B1N9E1-F1
#
_entry.id   AF-A0A1B1N9E1-F1
#
_cell.length_a   1.000
_cell.length_b   1.000
_cell.length_c   1.000
_cell.angle_alpha   90.00
_cell.angle_beta   90.00
_cell.angle_gamma   90.00
#
_symmetry.space_group_name_H-M   'P 1'
#
loop_
_entity.id
_entity.type
_entity.pdbx_description
1 polymer ?
#
loop_
_entity_poly.entity_id
_entity_poly.type
_entity_poly.pdbx_seq_one_letter_code
_entity_poly.pdbx_strand_id
1 'polypeptide(L)' 'MISEMREESELTKDDPYPTHTQGKRPNRSQVYSVRLSAEEQARVQSVADAKHLPASTLVRSWILERLDQESA' A
#
# COMPACT_ATOMS: atom_id res chain seq x y z
N MET A 1 21.54 0.87 19.75
CA MET A 1 20.88 0.75 18.43
C MET A 1 19.80 1.81 18.20
N ILE A 2 18.61 1.76 18.82
CA ILE A 2 17.54 2.77 18.54
C ILE A 2 17.95 4.20 18.97
N SER A 3 18.58 4.36 20.13
CA SER A 3 19.03 5.68 20.61
C SER A 3 20.16 6.28 19.76
N GLU A 4 21.06 5.44 19.29
CA GLU A 4 22.21 5.81 18.44
C GLU A 4 21.75 6.24 17.05
N MET A 5 20.83 5.47 16.44
CA MET A 5 20.20 5.84 15.17
C MET A 5 19.42 7.15 15.25
N ARG A 6 18.84 7.46 16.43
CA ARG A 6 18.16 8.73 16.65
C ARG A 6 19.16 9.89 16.69
N GLU A 7 20.26 9.77 17.44
CA GLU A 7 21.27 10.83 17.52
C GLU A 7 21.89 11.14 16.15
N GLU A 8 22.26 10.11 15.39
CA GLU A 8 22.77 10.25 14.02
C GLU A 8 21.76 10.97 13.09
N SER A 9 20.47 10.64 13.22
CA SER A 9 19.40 11.28 12.43
C SER A 9 19.17 12.74 12.82
N GLU A 10 19.27 13.10 14.10
CA GLU A 10 19.10 14.49 14.55
C GLU A 10 20.28 15.37 14.11
N LEU A 11 21.50 14.80 14.09
CA LEU A 11 22.72 15.49 13.64
C LEU A 11 22.73 15.80 12.15
N THR A 12 22.11 14.94 11.33
CA THR A 12 22.19 15.02 9.85
C THR A 12 20.89 15.49 9.19
N LYS A 13 19.93 15.98 9.97
CA LYS A 13 18.56 16.30 9.49
C LYS A 13 18.51 17.35 8.36
N ASP A 14 19.46 18.29 8.38
CA ASP A 14 19.54 19.42 7.45
C ASP A 14 20.60 19.18 6.35
N ASP A 15 21.29 18.02 6.39
CA ASP A 15 22.31 17.70 5.41
C ASP A 15 21.66 17.43 4.03
N PRO A 16 22.30 17.90 2.95
CA PRO A 16 21.81 17.60 1.61
C PRO A 16 21.87 16.09 1.36
N TYR A 17 20.82 15.56 0.72
CA TYR A 17 20.84 14.18 0.24
C TYR A 17 22.04 13.95 -0.70
N PRO A 18 22.68 12.76 -0.65
CA PRO A 18 23.78 12.42 -1.55
C PRO A 18 23.42 12.64 -3.03
N THR A 19 24.38 13.08 -3.84
CA THR A 19 24.21 13.53 -5.24
C THR A 19 23.49 12.53 -6.16
N HIS A 20 23.54 11.23 -5.86
CA HIS A 20 22.90 10.17 -6.65
C HIS A 20 21.56 9.68 -6.06
N THR A 21 21.01 10.38 -5.07
CA THR A 21 19.73 10.03 -4.46
C THR A 21 18.59 10.29 -5.44
N GLN A 22 18.03 9.23 -6.01
CA GLN A 22 16.81 9.32 -6.80
C GLN A 22 15.59 9.09 -5.91
N GLY A 23 14.80 10.14 -5.68
CA GLY A 23 13.51 10.01 -5.03
C GLY A 23 12.55 9.18 -5.87
N LYS A 24 12.28 7.93 -5.45
CA LYS A 24 11.21 7.13 -6.05
C LYS A 24 9.91 7.46 -5.33
N ARG A 25 8.85 7.71 -6.10
CA ARG A 25 7.47 7.64 -5.60
C ARG A 25 6.86 6.32 -6.05
N PRO A 26 7.14 5.20 -5.33
CA PRO A 26 6.35 3.99 -5.56
C PRO A 26 4.89 4.35 -5.28
N ASN A 27 3.95 3.80 -6.06
CA ASN A 27 2.49 4.00 -5.93
C ASN A 27 1.84 5.14 -6.77
N ARG A 28 2.40 5.54 -7.92
CA ARG A 28 1.57 6.21 -8.96
C ARG A 28 0.60 5.20 -9.57
N SER A 29 -0.47 4.90 -8.86
CA SER A 29 -1.52 3.96 -9.26
C SER A 29 -2.73 4.74 -9.74
N GLN A 30 -3.43 4.24 -10.78
CA GLN A 30 -4.76 4.75 -11.09
C GLN A 30 -5.73 4.28 -10.00
N VAL A 31 -6.56 5.20 -9.51
CA VAL A 31 -7.56 4.90 -8.47
C VAL A 31 -8.88 4.55 -9.14
N TYR A 32 -9.41 3.36 -8.84
CA TYR A 32 -10.74 2.95 -9.28
C TYR A 32 -11.72 3.04 -8.11
N SER A 33 -12.63 4.01 -8.16
CA SER A 33 -13.64 4.20 -7.11
C SER A 33 -14.85 3.29 -7.35
N VAL A 34 -15.01 2.27 -6.50
CA VAL A 34 -16.16 1.35 -6.52
C VAL A 34 -17.20 1.83 -5.51
N ARG A 35 -18.47 1.90 -5.93
CA ARG A 35 -19.59 2.15 -5.01
C ARG A 35 -20.01 0.82 -4.38
N LEU A 36 -19.90 0.74 -3.07
CA LEU A 36 -20.36 -0.38 -2.26
C LEU A 36 -21.37 0.16 -1.24
N SER A 37 -22.41 -0.61 -0.97
CA SER A 37 -23.22 -0.42 0.23
C SER A 37 -22.38 -0.68 1.49
N ALA A 38 -22.87 -0.23 2.64
CA ALA A 38 -22.21 -0.46 3.91
C ALA A 38 -22.07 -1.97 4.22
N GLU A 39 -23.06 -2.77 3.86
CA GLU A 39 -23.05 -4.21 4.07
C GLU A 39 -22.00 -4.91 3.19
N GLU A 40 -21.92 -4.54 1.91
CA GLU A 40 -20.91 -5.08 0.99
C GLU A 40 -19.50 -4.73 1.43
N GLN A 41 -19.27 -3.49 1.87
CA GLN A 41 -17.98 -3.06 2.40
C GLN A 41 -17.60 -3.83 3.67
N ALA A 42 -18.55 -4.04 4.59
CA ALA A 42 -18.32 -4.82 5.81
C ALA A 42 -17.96 -6.28 5.50
N ARG A 43 -18.60 -6.89 4.49
CA ARG A 43 -18.26 -8.25 4.03
C ARG A 43 -16.85 -8.33 3.47
N VAL A 44 -16.44 -7.37 2.65
CA VAL A 44 -15.05 -7.29 2.15
C VAL A 44 -14.06 -7.16 3.31
N GLN A 45 -14.35 -6.27 4.26
CA GLN A 45 -13.48 -6.04 5.41
C GLN A 45 -13.31 -7.30 6.26
N SER A 46 -14.41 -8.01 6.56
CA SER A 46 -14.37 -9.25 7.34
C SER A 46 -13.49 -10.33 6.70
N VAL A 47 -13.55 -10.48 5.37
CA VAL A 47 -12.70 -11.44 4.65
C VAL A 47 -11.24 -10.99 4.64
N ALA A 48 -10.99 -9.69 4.52
CA ALA A 48 -9.65 -9.13 4.55
C ALA A 48 -8.98 -9.34 5.92
N ASP A 49 -9.73 -9.09 7.00
CA ASP A 49 -9.28 -9.30 8.38
C ASP A 49 -8.94 -10.77 8.64
N ALA A 50 -9.81 -11.69 8.22
CA ALA A 50 -9.59 -13.13 8.37
C ALA A 50 -8.34 -13.63 7.61
N LYS A 51 -7.95 -12.92 6.54
CA LYS A 51 -6.75 -13.23 5.75
C LYS A 51 -5.53 -12.41 6.17
N HIS A 52 -5.65 -11.54 7.16
CA HIS A 52 -4.61 -10.59 7.58
C HIS A 52 -4.08 -9.73 6.42
N LEU A 53 -4.98 -9.29 5.53
CA LEU A 53 -4.65 -8.44 4.39
C LEU A 53 -5.39 -7.11 4.47
N PRO A 54 -4.81 -6.01 3.96
CA PRO A 54 -5.57 -4.81 3.71
C PRO A 54 -6.72 -5.08 2.72
N ALA A 55 -7.91 -4.53 2.97
CA ALA A 55 -9.07 -4.70 2.09
C ALA A 55 -8.78 -4.27 0.64
N SER A 56 -7.98 -3.22 0.44
CA SER A 56 -7.55 -2.77 -0.89
C SER A 56 -6.68 -3.80 -1.62
N THR A 57 -5.82 -4.51 -0.89
CA THR A 57 -4.99 -5.60 -1.44
C THR A 57 -5.85 -6.78 -1.85
N LEU A 58 -6.81 -7.17 -1.01
CA LEU A 58 -7.74 -8.27 -1.30
C LEU A 58 -8.61 -7.97 -2.52
N VAL A 59 -9.23 -6.78 -2.57
CA VAL A 59 -10.07 -6.39 -3.71
C VAL A 59 -9.24 -6.34 -5.00
N ARG A 60 -8.01 -5.82 -4.93
CA ARG A 60 -7.11 -5.81 -6.08
C ARG A 60 -6.79 -7.22 -6.58
N SER A 61 -6.52 -8.18 -5.69
CA SER A 61 -6.21 -9.56 -6.12
C SER A 61 -7.41 -10.21 -6.80
N TRP A 62 -8.61 -10.05 -6.24
CA TRP A 62 -9.84 -10.58 -6.85
C TRP A 62 -10.14 -10.00 -8.23
N ILE A 63 -9.91 -8.69 -8.44
CA ILE A 63 -10.09 -8.07 -9.75
C ILE A 63 -9.13 -8.68 -10.78
N LEU A 64 -7.85 -8.85 -10.42
CA LEU A 64 -6.85 -9.42 -11.32
C LEU A 64 -7.12 -10.90 -11.62
N GLU A 65 -7.45 -11.69 -10.60
CA GLU A 65 -7.83 -13.10 -10.75
C GLU A 65 -9.03 -13.26 -11.69
N ARG A 66 -10.02 -12.36 -11.63
CA ARG A 66 -11.17 -12.39 -12.54
C ARG A 66 -10.79 -12.00 -13.97
N LEU A 67 -9.92 -11.01 -14.15
CA LEU A 67 -9.44 -10.62 -15.48
C LEU A 67 -8.66 -11.74 -16.15
N ASP A 68 -7.82 -12.46 -15.40
CA ASP A 68 -7.07 -13.61 -15.91
C ASP A 68 -8.02 -14.73 -16.38
N GLN A 69 -9.16 -14.92 -15.71
CA GLN A 69 -10.16 -15.92 -16.12
C GLN A 69 -10.95 -15.53 -17.37
N GLU A 70 -11.24 -14.25 -17.58
CA GLU A 70 -12.02 -13.76 -18.74
C GLU A 70 -11.17 -13.65 -20.01
N SER A 71 -9.84 -13.63 -19.86
CA SER A 71 -8.88 -13.55 -20.97
C SER A 71 -8.32 -14.92 -21.40
N ALA A 72 -8.78 -16.00 -20.76
CA ALA A 72 -8.48 -17.39 -21.09
C ALA A 72 -9.50 -17.97 -22.07
#